data_AF-A0A2P2LE84-F1
#
_entry.id   AF-A0A2P2LE84-F1
#
_cell.length_a   1.000
_cell.length_b   1.000
_cell.length_c   1.000
_cell.angle_alpha   90.00
_cell.angle_beta   90.00
_cell.angle_gamma   90.00
#
_symmetry.space_group_name_H-M   'P 1'
#
loop_
_entity.id
_entity.type
_entity.pdbx_description
1 polymer ?
#
loop_
_entity_poly.entity_id
_entity_poly.type
_entity_poly.pdbx_seq_one_letter_code
_entity_poly.pdbx_strand_id
1 'polypeptide(L)'
;MAESESVSASQKRPDEVVPPIPPAADPQQQPHQPSPSLVSILSSSKRPSLRVTSEFDSETSILFHKLSCRLLNSLAKLKFSFQNNNKGEVLEPHFSLSSKFLSLHYDLEDQNALLKTSFDVGPRLHFDVAHDLKAQGEVAMVAKLADPGYALELSSPVPTIGRPRATLKFPIGEISLEEKEEEEVKRALSISGVVKGRLSNGSCSAQFSDEELKLRYCYKVEVFLFLMFFRDHCYLQLAFVAGVSFLCHNLT
;
A
#
# COMPACT_ATOMS: atom_id res chain seq x y z
N MET A 1 -56.80 9.58 -76.34
CA MET A 1 -56.24 8.21 -76.22
C MET A 1 -56.82 7.65 -74.92
N ALA A 2 -58.03 7.09 -74.96
CA ALA A 2 -58.35 5.73 -75.42
C ALA A 2 -57.94 4.71 -74.33
N GLU A 3 -58.89 4.17 -73.54
CA GLU A 3 -59.75 2.99 -73.82
C GLU A 3 -59.05 1.67 -73.42
N SER A 4 -59.69 0.65 -72.82
CA SER A 4 -61.12 0.41 -72.53
C SER A 4 -61.34 -0.32 -71.18
N GLU A 5 -62.60 -0.34 -70.72
CA GLU A 5 -63.45 -1.52 -70.33
C GLU A 5 -62.83 -2.93 -70.20
N SER A 6 -63.36 -3.92 -69.47
CA SER A 6 -64.45 -4.10 -68.46
C SER A 6 -64.32 -5.55 -67.85
N VAL A 7 -65.20 -6.22 -67.08
CA VAL A 7 -66.61 -6.02 -66.64
C VAL A 7 -66.90 -6.76 -65.30
N SER A 8 -68.15 -6.63 -64.83
CA SER A 8 -68.84 -7.27 -63.69
C SER A 8 -68.71 -8.79 -63.47
N ALA A 9 -68.77 -9.22 -62.20
CA ALA A 9 -69.74 -10.21 -61.72
C ALA A 9 -70.03 -10.04 -60.21
N SER A 10 -71.32 -10.04 -59.80
CA SER A 10 -71.76 -9.96 -58.40
C SER A 10 -72.68 -11.13 -58.06
N GLN A 11 -72.50 -11.78 -56.90
CA GLN A 11 -73.40 -12.86 -56.47
C GLN A 11 -73.57 -12.99 -54.94
N LYS A 12 -74.73 -12.48 -54.49
CA LYS A 12 -75.56 -12.90 -53.34
C LYS A 12 -74.93 -13.12 -51.94
N ARG A 13 -75.39 -12.29 -51.01
CA ARG A 13 -75.49 -12.56 -49.55
C ARG A 13 -76.52 -13.69 -49.28
N PRO A 14 -76.43 -14.40 -48.14
CA PRO A 14 -77.52 -14.33 -47.15
C PRO A 14 -77.02 -13.86 -45.77
N ASP A 15 -77.91 -13.23 -45.02
CA ASP A 15 -77.61 -12.55 -43.76
C ASP A 15 -77.43 -13.50 -42.56
N GLU A 16 -76.47 -13.20 -41.69
CA GLU A 16 -76.47 -13.66 -40.29
C GLU A 16 -76.07 -12.50 -39.37
N VAL A 17 -76.56 -12.53 -38.12
CA VAL A 17 -76.64 -11.34 -37.25
C VAL A 17 -75.34 -11.09 -36.50
N VAL A 18 -74.89 -9.83 -36.47
CA VAL A 18 -73.72 -9.38 -35.71
C VAL A 18 -74.11 -9.10 -34.25
N PRO A 19 -73.60 -9.86 -33.25
CA PRO A 19 -73.67 -9.46 -31.84
C PRO A 19 -72.65 -8.35 -31.53
N PRO A 20 -72.86 -7.54 -30.47
CA PRO A 20 -72.05 -6.34 -30.22
C PRO A 20 -70.62 -6.66 -29.77
N ILE A 21 -69.70 -5.76 -30.13
CA ILE A 21 -68.28 -5.80 -29.78
C ILE A 21 -68.09 -5.51 -28.27
N PRO A 22 -67.44 -6.40 -27.48
CA PRO A 22 -67.04 -6.10 -26.11
C PRO A 22 -65.85 -5.10 -26.09
N PRO A 23 -65.62 -4.36 -24.99
CA PRO A 23 -64.63 -3.29 -24.94
C PRO A 23 -63.19 -3.73 -25.24
N ALA A 24 -62.38 -2.80 -25.75
CA ALA A 24 -60.96 -3.03 -25.99
C ALA A 24 -60.22 -3.39 -24.68
N ALA A 25 -59.39 -4.43 -24.72
CA ALA A 25 -58.51 -4.77 -23.62
C ALA A 25 -57.30 -3.82 -23.58
N ASP A 26 -56.84 -3.49 -22.36
CA ASP A 26 -55.66 -2.65 -22.15
C ASP A 26 -54.39 -3.23 -22.81
N PRO A 27 -53.43 -2.39 -23.21
CA PRO A 27 -52.11 -2.85 -23.64
C PRO A 27 -51.46 -3.70 -22.54
N GLN A 28 -51.11 -4.95 -22.87
CA GLN A 28 -50.46 -5.84 -21.91
C GLN A 28 -49.16 -5.21 -21.41
N GLN A 29 -49.05 -5.07 -20.08
CA GLN A 29 -47.81 -4.65 -19.44
C GLN A 29 -46.72 -5.66 -19.78
N GLN A 30 -45.69 -5.24 -20.52
CA GLN A 30 -44.46 -6.02 -20.64
C GLN A 30 -43.86 -6.19 -19.23
N PRO A 31 -43.38 -7.38 -18.87
CA PRO A 31 -42.63 -7.55 -17.63
C PRO A 31 -41.38 -6.68 -17.67
N HIS A 32 -41.39 -5.56 -16.92
CA HIS A 32 -40.21 -4.71 -16.77
C HIS A 32 -39.08 -5.56 -16.17
N GLN A 33 -38.03 -5.84 -16.96
CA GLN A 33 -36.81 -6.39 -16.40
C GLN A 33 -36.29 -5.42 -15.33
N PRO A 34 -36.11 -5.87 -14.07
CA PRO A 34 -35.50 -5.02 -13.08
C PRO A 34 -34.08 -4.69 -13.52
N SER A 35 -33.77 -3.41 -13.63
CA SER A 35 -32.39 -2.96 -13.84
C SER A 35 -31.52 -3.50 -12.70
N PRO A 36 -30.28 -3.97 -12.99
CA PRO A 36 -29.45 -4.62 -11.98
C PRO A 36 -28.98 -3.58 -10.95
N SER A 37 -29.74 -3.45 -9.86
CA SER A 37 -29.36 -2.61 -8.74
C SER A 37 -28.05 -3.12 -8.12
N LEU A 38 -27.17 -2.22 -7.71
CA LEU A 38 -25.92 -2.59 -7.04
C LEU A 38 -26.16 -3.39 -5.73
N VAL A 39 -27.36 -3.27 -5.14
CA VAL A 39 -27.82 -4.04 -3.98
C VAL A 39 -27.90 -5.54 -4.28
N SER A 40 -28.35 -5.90 -5.49
CA SER A 40 -28.55 -7.30 -5.91
C SER A 40 -27.25 -8.11 -6.01
N ILE A 41 -26.11 -7.43 -6.20
CA ILE A 41 -24.78 -8.07 -6.27
C ILE A 41 -24.33 -8.56 -4.88
N LEU A 42 -24.85 -7.97 -3.79
CA LEU A 42 -24.55 -8.38 -2.42
C LEU A 42 -25.44 -9.53 -1.93
N SER A 43 -26.61 -9.74 -2.55
CA SER A 43 -27.66 -10.67 -2.09
C SER A 43 -27.30 -12.15 -2.19
N SER A 44 -26.26 -12.52 -2.95
CA SER A 44 -25.76 -13.90 -3.07
C SER A 44 -24.60 -14.24 -2.12
N SER A 45 -24.20 -13.30 -1.25
CA SER A 45 -23.06 -13.49 -0.35
C SER A 45 -23.35 -14.53 0.74
N LYS A 46 -22.52 -15.59 0.79
CA LYS A 46 -22.47 -16.49 1.94
C LYS A 46 -22.16 -15.67 3.19
N ARG A 47 -22.95 -15.84 4.26
CA ARG A 47 -22.76 -15.14 5.55
C ARG A 47 -21.29 -15.25 5.97
N PRO A 48 -20.57 -14.12 6.16
CA PRO A 48 -19.13 -14.15 6.34
C PRO A 48 -18.76 -14.85 7.65
N SER A 49 -17.67 -15.62 7.65
CA SER A 49 -17.35 -16.52 8.78
C SER A 49 -16.86 -15.72 9.98
N LEU A 50 -17.76 -15.47 10.93
CA LEU A 50 -17.46 -14.84 12.21
C LEU A 50 -16.95 -15.90 13.20
N ARG A 51 -15.76 -15.68 13.75
CA ARG A 51 -15.24 -16.36 14.95
C ARG A 51 -15.21 -15.36 16.08
N VAL A 52 -15.84 -15.71 17.19
CA VAL A 52 -15.66 -15.06 18.50
C VAL A 52 -14.78 -15.95 19.35
N THR A 53 -13.95 -15.36 20.20
CA THR A 53 -13.18 -16.06 21.23
C THR A 53 -13.14 -15.14 22.46
N SER A 54 -13.28 -15.74 23.63
CA SER A 54 -13.26 -15.05 24.92
C SER A 54 -12.39 -15.88 25.86
N GLU A 55 -11.41 -15.23 26.47
CA GLU A 55 -10.41 -15.84 27.35
C GLU A 55 -10.44 -15.07 28.69
N PHE A 56 -10.29 -15.76 29.82
CA PHE A 56 -10.27 -15.14 31.15
C PHE A 56 -8.95 -15.46 31.83
N ASP A 57 -8.27 -14.42 32.33
CA ASP A 57 -7.08 -14.56 33.16
C ASP A 57 -7.45 -14.40 34.64
N SER A 58 -7.17 -15.43 35.43
CA SER A 58 -7.38 -15.44 36.88
C SER A 58 -6.35 -14.65 37.68
N GLU A 59 -5.16 -14.38 37.14
CA GLU A 59 -4.12 -13.61 37.85
C GLU A 59 -4.42 -12.12 37.81
N THR A 60 -4.80 -11.59 36.64
CA THR A 60 -5.22 -10.17 36.49
C THR A 60 -6.73 -9.93 36.71
N SER A 61 -7.56 -10.98 36.71
CA SER A 61 -9.04 -10.89 36.68
C SER A 61 -9.60 -10.14 35.46
N ILE A 62 -8.97 -10.34 34.29
CA ILE A 62 -9.33 -9.69 33.02
C ILE A 62 -9.99 -10.68 32.05
N LEU A 63 -11.03 -10.22 31.35
CA LEU A 63 -11.67 -10.89 30.22
C LEU A 63 -11.15 -10.31 28.90
N PHE A 64 -10.46 -11.14 28.11
CA PHE A 64 -9.99 -10.82 26.76
C PHE A 64 -11.02 -11.25 25.73
N HIS A 65 -11.56 -10.30 24.96
CA HIS A 65 -12.57 -10.56 23.94
C HIS A 65 -12.00 -10.33 22.53
N LYS A 66 -12.33 -11.24 21.60
CA LYS A 66 -11.74 -11.25 20.25
C LYS A 66 -12.73 -11.72 19.20
N LEU A 67 -13.22 -10.78 18.39
CA LEU A 67 -14.06 -11.04 17.23
C LEU A 67 -13.20 -10.98 15.96
N SER A 68 -13.40 -11.91 15.03
CA SER A 68 -12.78 -11.81 13.71
C SER A 68 -13.66 -12.42 12.62
N CYS A 69 -13.70 -11.76 11.47
CA CYS A 69 -14.61 -12.07 10.38
C CYS A 69 -13.86 -12.11 9.04
N ARG A 70 -14.08 -13.14 8.22
CA ARG A 70 -13.54 -13.20 6.85
C ARG A 70 -14.56 -12.62 5.88
N LEU A 71 -14.21 -11.52 5.22
CA LEU A 71 -15.04 -10.81 4.25
C LEU A 71 -14.64 -11.19 2.82
N LEU A 72 -15.51 -10.93 1.85
CA LEU A 72 -15.22 -11.03 0.40
C LEU A 72 -14.52 -12.34 0.02
N ASN A 73 -15.13 -13.50 0.33
CA ASN A 73 -14.57 -14.84 0.07
C ASN A 73 -13.17 -15.09 0.66
N SER A 74 -12.83 -14.44 1.79
CA SER A 74 -11.50 -14.41 2.44
C SER A 74 -10.46 -13.47 1.81
N LEU A 75 -10.82 -12.61 0.86
CA LEU A 75 -9.92 -11.56 0.35
C LEU A 75 -9.51 -10.55 1.44
N ALA A 76 -10.37 -10.36 2.45
CA ALA A 76 -10.08 -9.54 3.62
C ALA A 76 -10.50 -10.22 4.92
N LYS A 77 -9.83 -9.87 6.02
CA LYS A 77 -10.13 -10.27 7.39
C LYS A 77 -10.24 -9.04 8.27
N LEU A 78 -11.43 -8.88 8.87
CA LEU A 78 -11.70 -7.94 9.95
C LEU A 78 -11.36 -8.59 11.30
N LYS A 79 -10.87 -7.81 12.24
CA LYS A 79 -10.71 -8.16 13.66
C LYS A 79 -11.14 -6.97 14.52
N PHE A 80 -11.73 -7.28 15.66
CA PHE A 80 -11.92 -6.35 16.76
C PHE A 80 -11.60 -7.09 18.06
N SER A 81 -10.82 -6.48 18.94
CA SER A 81 -10.48 -7.04 20.25
C SER A 81 -10.51 -5.94 21.30
N PHE A 82 -10.86 -6.32 22.52
CA PHE A 82 -10.90 -5.44 23.68
C PHE A 82 -10.76 -6.30 24.94
N GLN A 83 -10.24 -5.71 26.00
CA GLN A 83 -10.25 -6.28 27.34
C GLN A 83 -11.45 -5.75 28.12
N ASN A 84 -11.85 -6.45 29.18
CA ASN A 84 -12.83 -6.00 30.16
C ASN A 84 -12.36 -6.41 31.56
N ASN A 85 -12.32 -5.47 32.51
CA ASN A 85 -11.83 -5.73 33.86
C ASN A 85 -12.96 -6.11 34.85
N ASN A 86 -12.59 -6.40 36.09
CA ASN A 86 -13.51 -6.83 37.15
C ASN A 86 -14.58 -5.78 37.57
N LYS A 87 -14.55 -4.56 37.03
CA LYS A 87 -15.60 -3.53 37.24
C LYS A 87 -16.53 -3.36 36.03
N GLY A 88 -16.23 -3.99 34.89
CA GLY A 88 -16.92 -3.75 33.62
C GLY A 88 -16.31 -2.65 32.74
N GLU A 89 -15.14 -2.11 33.09
CA GLU A 89 -14.43 -1.10 32.28
C GLU A 89 -13.75 -1.77 31.07
N VAL A 90 -13.95 -1.22 29.87
CA VAL A 90 -13.36 -1.71 28.62
C VAL A 90 -11.99 -1.05 28.38
N LEU A 91 -10.96 -1.86 28.11
CA LEU A 91 -9.56 -1.45 27.93
C LEU A 91 -8.98 -2.01 26.62
N GLU A 92 -7.93 -1.40 26.08
CA GLU A 92 -7.28 -1.78 24.80
C GLU A 92 -8.25 -2.10 23.62
N PRO A 93 -9.24 -1.24 23.30
CA PRO A 93 -10.14 -1.45 22.17
C PRO A 93 -9.42 -1.29 20.80
N HIS A 94 -8.91 -2.41 20.27
CA HIS A 94 -8.15 -2.47 19.02
C HIS A 94 -8.97 -3.00 17.83
N PHE A 95 -8.89 -2.30 16.69
CA PHE A 95 -9.55 -2.66 15.44
C PHE A 95 -8.53 -2.92 14.32
N SER A 96 -8.72 -3.95 13.50
CA SER A 96 -7.93 -4.09 12.27
C SER A 96 -8.68 -4.72 11.09
N LEU A 97 -8.50 -4.12 9.92
CA LEU A 97 -8.84 -4.67 8.61
C LEU A 97 -7.55 -5.08 7.90
N SER A 98 -7.51 -6.30 7.34
CA SER A 98 -6.32 -6.84 6.69
C SER A 98 -6.68 -7.59 5.40
N SER A 99 -5.98 -7.32 4.31
CA SER A 99 -6.14 -7.96 2.98
C SER A 99 -4.75 -8.19 2.35
N LYS A 100 -4.66 -8.67 1.09
CA LYS A 100 -3.35 -8.79 0.41
C LYS A 100 -2.67 -7.41 0.24
N PHE A 101 -3.41 -6.39 -0.20
CA PHE A 101 -2.84 -5.13 -0.70
C PHE A 101 -3.04 -3.92 0.21
N LEU A 102 -3.84 -4.08 1.26
CA LEU A 102 -4.28 -3.03 2.17
C LEU A 102 -4.43 -3.60 3.58
N SER A 103 -3.83 -2.96 4.57
CA SER A 103 -4.20 -3.12 5.97
C SER A 103 -4.45 -1.77 6.64
N LEU A 104 -5.39 -1.77 7.57
CA LEU A 104 -5.67 -0.65 8.47
C LEU A 104 -5.68 -1.23 9.88
N HIS A 105 -4.85 -0.67 10.75
CA HIS A 105 -4.89 -0.90 12.18
C HIS A 105 -5.33 0.40 12.83
N TYR A 106 -6.30 0.34 13.73
CA TYR A 106 -6.77 1.48 14.49
C TYR A 106 -6.75 1.11 15.97
N ASP A 107 -6.05 1.93 16.74
CA ASP A 107 -6.07 1.85 18.19
C ASP A 107 -6.90 3.01 18.74
N LEU A 108 -7.98 2.68 19.45
CA LEU A 108 -8.92 3.67 19.96
C LEU A 108 -8.43 4.30 21.28
N GLU A 109 -7.47 3.68 21.97
CA GLU A 109 -6.89 4.22 23.20
C GLU A 109 -5.85 5.31 22.88
N ASP A 110 -4.89 5.01 22.00
CA ASP A 110 -3.93 5.98 21.44
C ASP A 110 -4.54 6.95 20.40
N GLN A 111 -5.77 6.68 19.96
CA GLN A 111 -6.46 7.34 18.83
C GLN A 111 -5.70 7.30 17.49
N ASN A 112 -4.74 6.38 17.33
CA ASN A 112 -3.86 6.29 16.16
C ASN A 112 -4.39 5.30 15.10
N ALA A 113 -4.32 5.66 13.81
CA ALA A 113 -4.65 4.78 12.70
C ALA A 113 -3.46 4.53 11.75
N LEU A 114 -2.87 3.33 11.81
CA LEU A 114 -1.80 2.91 10.90
C LEU A 114 -2.38 2.25 9.64
N LEU A 115 -2.43 3.02 8.56
CA LEU A 115 -2.78 2.58 7.22
C LEU A 115 -1.54 2.07 6.47
N LYS A 116 -1.64 0.91 5.80
CA LYS A 116 -0.59 0.39 4.91
C LYS A 116 -1.17 -0.12 3.60
N THR A 117 -0.50 0.16 2.49
CA THR A 117 -0.72 -0.51 1.21
C THR A 117 0.58 -1.16 0.73
N SER A 118 0.46 -2.25 -0.02
CA SER A 118 1.60 -3.01 -0.52
C SER A 118 1.20 -3.73 -1.81
N PHE A 119 1.96 -3.55 -2.90
CA PHE A 119 1.64 -4.15 -4.19
C PHE A 119 2.85 -4.37 -5.11
N ASP A 120 2.74 -5.42 -5.92
CA ASP A 120 3.78 -5.87 -6.86
C ASP A 120 3.55 -5.22 -8.24
N VAL A 121 4.55 -4.51 -8.76
CA VAL A 121 4.55 -3.93 -10.13
C VAL A 121 5.43 -4.80 -11.01
N GLY A 122 4.86 -5.90 -11.48
CA GLY A 122 5.60 -6.94 -12.20
C GLY A 122 6.49 -7.79 -11.26
N PRO A 123 7.44 -8.55 -11.81
CA PRO A 123 8.15 -9.61 -11.07
C PRO A 123 9.35 -9.14 -10.24
N ARG A 124 9.74 -7.86 -10.31
CA ARG A 124 10.96 -7.34 -9.66
C ARG A 124 10.77 -6.10 -8.79
N LEU A 125 9.68 -5.34 -8.97
CA LEU A 125 9.46 -4.06 -8.31
C LEU A 125 8.27 -4.17 -7.35
N HIS A 126 8.50 -3.87 -6.08
CA HIS A 126 7.50 -3.96 -5.02
C HIS A 126 7.35 -2.59 -4.34
N PHE A 127 6.12 -2.09 -4.23
CA PHE A 127 5.80 -0.82 -3.59
C PHE A 127 5.09 -1.06 -2.26
N ASP A 128 5.63 -0.47 -1.19
CA ASP A 128 4.95 -0.31 0.09
C ASP A 128 4.65 1.18 0.33
N VAL A 129 3.50 1.49 0.92
CA VAL A 129 3.21 2.79 1.51
C VAL A 129 2.63 2.58 2.91
N ALA A 130 3.12 3.32 3.90
CA ALA A 130 2.57 3.39 5.24
C ALA A 130 2.21 4.84 5.58
N HIS A 131 1.12 5.02 6.32
CA HIS A 131 0.69 6.32 6.86
C HIS A 131 0.21 6.11 8.30
N ASP A 132 0.94 6.69 9.24
CA ASP A 132 0.68 6.62 10.69
C ASP A 132 -0.13 7.86 11.12
N LEU A 133 -1.46 7.72 11.24
CA LEU A 133 -2.38 8.82 11.50
C LEU A 133 -2.50 9.13 12.99
N LYS A 134 -1.47 9.79 13.53
CA LYS A 134 -1.44 10.40 14.87
C LYS A 134 -1.20 11.92 14.76
N ALA A 135 -1.22 12.63 15.89
CA ALA A 135 -1.05 14.10 15.92
C ALA A 135 0.26 14.63 15.31
N GLN A 136 1.31 13.81 15.30
CA GLN A 136 2.55 14.00 14.53
C GLN A 136 2.87 12.68 13.81
N GLY A 137 2.11 12.39 12.77
CA GLY A 137 2.21 11.20 11.93
C GLY A 137 3.40 11.20 10.98
N GLU A 138 3.55 10.10 10.25
CA GLU A 138 4.52 9.96 9.16
C GLU A 138 3.87 9.21 7.98
N VAL A 139 4.09 9.71 6.77
CA VAL A 139 3.92 8.94 5.53
C VAL A 139 5.28 8.44 5.09
N ALA A 140 5.41 7.15 4.83
CA ALA A 140 6.59 6.53 4.24
C ALA A 140 6.20 5.71 3.02
N MET A 141 6.92 5.89 1.91
CA MET A 141 6.78 5.16 0.65
C MET A 141 8.09 4.46 0.33
N VAL A 142 8.04 3.19 -0.05
CA VAL A 142 9.22 2.39 -0.37
C VAL A 142 9.03 1.65 -1.68
N ALA A 143 9.95 1.82 -2.62
CA ALA A 143 10.02 1.09 -3.88
C ALA A 143 11.26 0.19 -3.89
N LYS A 144 11.06 -1.14 -3.87
CA LYS A 144 12.15 -2.15 -3.75
C LYS A 144 12.32 -2.89 -5.08
N LEU A 145 13.56 -2.98 -5.56
CA LEU A 145 13.96 -3.76 -6.72
C LEU A 145 14.71 -5.03 -6.29
N ALA A 146 14.08 -6.19 -6.46
CA ALA A 146 14.46 -7.46 -5.84
C ALA A 146 15.90 -7.93 -6.09
N ASP A 147 16.46 -7.60 -7.26
CA ASP A 147 17.82 -7.92 -7.67
C ASP A 147 18.38 -6.73 -8.49
N PRO A 148 19.59 -6.24 -8.23
CA PRO A 148 20.56 -6.70 -7.22
C PRO A 148 20.25 -6.23 -5.77
N GLY A 149 19.06 -5.67 -5.51
CA GLY A 149 18.65 -5.22 -4.17
C GLY A 149 18.74 -3.70 -3.98
N TYR A 150 18.23 -2.92 -4.93
CA TYR A 150 18.05 -1.48 -4.75
C TYR A 150 16.74 -1.18 -4.01
N ALA A 151 16.68 -0.07 -3.27
CA ALA A 151 15.41 0.48 -2.80
C ALA A 151 15.44 2.02 -2.78
N LEU A 152 14.32 2.66 -3.10
CA LEU A 152 14.08 4.08 -2.86
C LEU A 152 13.05 4.21 -1.74
N GLU A 153 13.42 4.89 -0.67
CA GLU A 153 12.57 5.21 0.48
C GLU A 153 12.34 6.71 0.53
N LEU A 154 11.09 7.15 0.60
CA LEU A 154 10.69 8.55 0.79
C LEU A 154 9.83 8.62 2.05
N SER A 155 10.12 9.51 3.00
CA SER A 155 9.21 9.76 4.12
C SER A 155 9.06 11.24 4.46
N SER A 156 7.93 11.58 5.09
CA SER A 156 7.56 12.95 5.45
C SER A 156 6.56 12.93 6.61
N PRO A 157 6.75 13.79 7.63
CA PRO A 157 5.80 13.89 8.75
C PRO A 157 4.48 14.56 8.33
N VAL A 158 3.38 14.16 8.98
CA VAL A 158 2.01 14.61 8.69
C VAL A 158 1.30 15.07 9.98
N PRO A 159 0.72 16.28 10.05
CA PRO A 159 0.80 17.36 9.06
C PRO A 159 2.26 17.79 8.83
N THR A 160 2.52 18.44 7.69
CA THR A 160 3.87 18.76 7.19
C THR A 160 4.55 19.88 8.01
N ILE A 161 4.91 19.55 9.24
CA ILE A 161 5.54 20.39 10.26
C ILE A 161 6.83 19.68 10.71
N GLY A 162 7.67 19.35 9.73
CA GLY A 162 8.90 18.60 9.91
C GLY A 162 9.51 18.20 8.57
N ARG A 163 10.66 17.56 8.61
CA ARG A 163 11.60 17.48 7.49
C ARG A 163 11.33 16.23 6.62
N PRO A 164 11.08 16.37 5.31
CA PRO A 164 11.03 15.22 4.41
C PRO A 164 12.42 14.62 4.22
N ARG A 165 12.47 13.29 4.05
CA ARG A 165 13.69 12.52 3.83
C ARG A 165 13.54 11.61 2.60
N ALA A 166 14.60 11.52 1.79
CA ALA A 166 14.71 10.59 0.68
C ALA A 166 15.98 9.75 0.83
N THR A 167 15.88 8.42 0.74
CA THR A 167 17.00 7.49 0.90
C THR A 167 17.06 6.51 -0.26
N LEU A 168 18.18 6.50 -0.99
CA LEU A 168 18.48 5.52 -2.03
C LEU A 168 19.43 4.47 -1.47
N LYS A 169 18.96 3.22 -1.38
CA LYS A 169 19.71 2.04 -0.95
C LYS A 169 20.14 1.21 -2.16
N PHE A 170 21.34 0.66 -2.09
CA PHE A 170 21.99 -0.09 -3.15
C PHE A 170 22.87 -1.21 -2.56
N PRO A 171 23.33 -2.21 -3.34
CA PRO A 171 23.87 -3.45 -2.77
C PRO A 171 25.15 -3.29 -1.92
N ILE A 172 25.83 -2.15 -2.08
CA ILE A 172 27.07 -1.79 -1.38
C ILE A 172 26.92 -0.54 -0.50
N GLY A 173 25.71 0.00 -0.28
CA GLY A 173 25.56 1.24 0.47
C GLY A 173 24.18 1.90 0.44
N GLU A 174 24.11 3.09 1.00
CA GLU A 174 22.93 3.97 0.94
C GLU A 174 23.33 5.45 0.96
N ILE A 175 22.49 6.30 0.39
CA ILE A 175 22.60 7.77 0.41
C ILE A 175 21.26 8.31 0.90
N SER A 176 21.28 9.20 1.89
CA SER A 176 20.11 9.92 2.40
C SER A 176 20.23 11.42 2.13
N LEU A 177 19.12 12.02 1.75
CA LEU A 177 18.90 13.46 1.63
C LEU A 177 17.79 13.84 2.61
N GLU A 178 17.99 14.86 3.42
CA GLU A 178 16.99 15.37 4.38
C GLU A 178 16.96 16.91 4.34
N GLU A 179 15.79 17.51 4.51
CA GLU A 179 15.67 18.97 4.60
C GLU A 179 16.24 19.48 5.93
N LYS A 180 17.10 20.49 5.90
CA LYS A 180 17.73 21.08 7.08
C LYS A 180 17.38 22.56 7.13
N GLU A 181 16.76 22.98 8.23
CA GLU A 181 16.61 24.39 8.57
C GLU A 181 17.91 24.86 9.22
N GLU A 182 18.43 25.98 8.73
CA GLU A 182 19.73 26.56 9.06
C GLU A 182 19.52 28.08 9.22
N GLU A 183 20.13 28.71 10.23
CA GLU A 183 19.69 30.04 10.71
C GLU A 183 19.78 31.14 9.63
N GLU A 184 20.73 31.03 8.70
CA GLU A 184 20.92 31.98 7.61
C GLU A 184 20.23 31.57 6.29
N VAL A 185 19.93 30.28 6.10
CA VAL A 185 19.43 29.72 4.83
C VAL A 185 18.10 28.99 5.04
N LYS A 186 17.02 29.60 4.54
CA LYS A 186 15.70 28.95 4.47
C LYS A 186 15.75 27.79 3.48
N ARG A 187 15.85 26.57 4.03
CA ARG A 187 15.94 25.27 3.34
C ARG A 187 17.34 24.94 2.79
N ALA A 188 18.26 24.59 3.69
CA ALA A 188 19.41 23.78 3.33
C ALA A 188 18.99 22.30 3.13
N LEU A 189 19.87 21.50 2.55
CA LEU A 189 19.69 20.05 2.40
C LEU A 189 20.90 19.34 2.99
N SER A 190 20.70 18.48 4.00
CA SER A 190 21.76 17.60 4.47
C SER A 190 21.88 16.37 3.57
N ILE A 191 23.11 16.09 3.15
CA ILE A 191 23.46 14.86 2.44
C ILE A 191 24.27 13.99 3.39
N SER A 192 23.83 12.75 3.55
CA SER A 192 24.61 11.70 4.22
C SER A 192 24.65 10.44 3.37
N GLY A 193 25.64 9.57 3.61
CA GLY A 193 25.75 8.32 2.88
C GLY A 193 26.80 7.39 3.45
N VAL A 194 26.66 6.11 3.17
CA VAL A 194 27.61 5.08 3.57
C VAL A 194 27.81 4.07 2.45
N VAL A 195 29.06 3.75 2.14
CA VAL A 195 29.45 2.73 1.16
C VAL A 195 30.37 1.73 1.84
N LYS A 196 30.14 0.43 1.61
CA LYS A 196 30.84 -0.71 2.21
C LYS A 196 31.22 -1.70 1.12
N GLY A 197 32.52 -1.96 0.96
CA GLY A 197 33.06 -2.89 -0.02
C GLY A 197 34.10 -3.84 0.57
N ARG A 198 34.42 -4.91 -0.17
CA ARG A 198 35.59 -5.75 0.11
C ARG A 198 36.73 -5.31 -0.80
N LEU A 199 37.93 -5.15 -0.24
CA LEU A 199 39.14 -4.85 -0.99
C LEU A 199 40.22 -5.82 -0.50
N SER A 200 40.75 -6.65 -1.43
CA SER A 200 41.53 -7.86 -1.11
C SER A 200 40.90 -8.69 0.03
N ASN A 201 41.64 -8.93 1.11
CA ASN A 201 41.21 -9.63 2.33
C ASN A 201 40.79 -8.68 3.46
N GLY A 202 40.60 -7.39 3.17
CA GLY A 202 39.98 -6.41 4.07
C GLY A 202 38.57 -6.00 3.66
N SER A 203 37.86 -5.33 4.57
CA SER A 203 36.67 -4.54 4.24
C SER A 203 36.97 -3.05 4.37
N CYS A 204 36.48 -2.28 3.41
CA CYS A 204 36.56 -0.83 3.39
C CYS A 204 35.16 -0.25 3.58
N SER A 205 35.03 0.81 4.38
CA SER A 205 33.80 1.58 4.50
C SER A 205 34.08 3.07 4.54
N ALA A 206 33.37 3.82 3.69
CA ALA A 206 33.29 5.27 3.73
C ALA A 206 31.93 5.67 4.28
N GLN A 207 31.89 6.64 5.18
CA GLN A 207 30.66 7.25 5.68
C GLN A 207 30.82 8.78 5.66
N PHE A 208 29.82 9.47 5.14
CA PHE A 208 29.73 10.93 5.10
C PHE A 208 28.44 11.37 5.80
N SER A 209 28.52 12.37 6.67
CA SER A 209 27.37 13.07 7.26
C SER A 209 27.84 14.42 7.78
N ASP A 210 27.05 15.48 7.54
CA ASP A 210 27.30 16.82 8.08
C ASP A 210 28.77 17.25 7.88
N GLU A 211 29.22 17.15 6.62
CA GLU A 211 30.57 17.47 6.13
C GLU A 211 31.71 16.53 6.61
N GLU A 212 31.52 15.73 7.66
CA GLU A 212 32.56 14.81 8.16
C GLU A 212 32.64 13.51 7.34
N LEU A 213 33.78 13.30 6.67
CA LEU A 213 34.10 12.04 5.98
C LEU A 213 34.90 11.09 6.89
N LYS A 214 34.27 9.99 7.29
CA LYS A 214 34.88 8.90 8.06
C LYS A 214 35.26 7.74 7.12
N LEU A 215 36.55 7.51 6.93
CA LEU A 215 37.07 6.33 6.23
C LEU A 215 37.57 5.29 7.23
N ARG A 216 37.13 4.04 7.07
CA ARG A 216 37.55 2.91 7.91
C ARG A 216 37.97 1.72 7.05
N TYR A 217 39.14 1.16 7.33
CA TYR A 217 39.61 -0.10 6.75
C TYR A 217 39.79 -1.15 7.86
N CYS A 218 39.25 -2.35 7.63
CA CYS A 218 39.35 -3.49 8.54
C CYS A 218 40.10 -4.61 7.83
N TYR A 219 41.34 -4.88 8.24
CA TYR A 219 42.15 -5.95 7.66
C TYR A 219 42.04 -7.22 8.51
N LYS A 220 41.61 -8.33 7.91
CA LYS A 220 41.53 -9.63 8.60
C LYS A 220 42.77 -10.47 8.28
N VAL A 221 43.58 -10.69 9.31
CA VAL A 221 44.60 -11.74 9.38
C VAL A 221 44.01 -12.89 10.22
N GLU A 222 44.51 -14.11 10.08
CA GLU A 222 43.98 -15.27 10.80
C GLU A 222 44.09 -15.17 12.33
N VAL A 223 45.00 -14.31 12.83
CA VAL A 223 45.26 -14.11 14.27
C VAL A 223 44.86 -12.72 14.78
N PHE A 224 44.71 -11.71 13.90
CA PHE A 224 44.51 -10.31 14.30
C PHE A 224 43.57 -9.52 13.38
N LEU A 225 42.85 -8.55 13.97
CA LEU A 225 42.02 -7.57 13.27
C LEU A 225 42.63 -6.17 13.44
N PHE A 226 43.08 -5.55 12.36
CA PHE A 226 43.53 -4.16 12.38
C PHE A 226 42.40 -3.21 11.95
N LEU A 227 42.25 -2.10 12.67
CA LEU A 227 41.31 -1.03 12.39
C LEU A 227 42.08 0.27 12.13
N MET A 228 41.99 0.80 10.91
CA MET A 228 42.46 2.16 10.60
C MET A 228 41.26 3.08 10.46
N PHE A 229 41.35 4.27 11.08
CA PHE A 229 40.44 5.38 10.90
C PHE A 229 41.21 6.55 10.29
N PHE A 230 40.63 7.20 9.29
CA PHE A 230 41.13 8.46 8.75
C PHE A 230 40.06 9.53 8.94
N ARG A 231 40.48 10.70 9.43
CA ARG A 231 39.68 11.92 9.53
C ARG A 231 40.52 13.08 9.01
N ASP A 232 39.98 13.78 8.02
CA ASP A 232 40.47 14.99 7.35
C ASP A 232 41.84 14.92 6.62
N HIS A 233 41.86 15.47 5.41
CA HIS A 233 43.02 15.90 4.60
C HIS A 233 44.24 14.95 4.37
N CYS A 234 44.21 13.70 4.79
CA CYS A 234 45.25 12.70 4.47
C CYS A 234 45.08 12.07 3.07
N TYR A 235 45.54 12.77 2.04
CA TYR A 235 45.90 12.28 0.69
C TYR A 235 45.07 11.12 0.08
N LEU A 236 43.91 11.47 -0.49
CA LEU A 236 43.01 10.55 -1.21
C LEU A 236 43.55 10.08 -2.60
N GLN A 237 44.86 10.21 -2.85
CA GLN A 237 45.47 10.08 -4.17
C GLN A 237 45.49 8.63 -4.72
N LEU A 238 45.33 7.63 -3.86
CA LEU A 238 45.28 6.21 -4.27
C LEU A 238 43.84 5.68 -4.46
N ALA A 239 42.84 6.28 -3.81
CA ALA A 239 41.46 5.78 -3.83
C ALA A 239 40.63 6.35 -4.99
N PHE A 240 40.81 7.63 -5.33
CA PHE A 240 39.98 8.31 -6.33
C PHE A 240 40.16 7.73 -7.74
N VAL A 241 41.41 7.38 -8.10
CA VAL A 241 41.75 6.75 -9.39
C VAL A 241 41.05 5.40 -9.57
N ALA A 242 40.96 4.60 -8.49
CA ALA A 242 40.27 3.31 -8.53
C ALA A 242 38.74 3.45 -8.57
N GLY A 243 38.17 4.35 -7.75
CA GLY A 243 36.73 4.53 -7.62
C GLY A 243 36.07 5.10 -8.87
N VAL A 244 36.60 6.19 -9.43
CA VAL A 244 36.01 6.86 -10.60
C VAL A 244 36.11 5.96 -11.85
N SER A 245 37.23 5.25 -12.02
CA SER A 245 37.40 4.29 -13.12
C SER A 245 36.32 3.20 -13.12
N PHE A 246 35.97 2.67 -11.93
CA PHE A 246 34.99 1.59 -11.83
C PHE A 246 33.56 2.07 -12.16
N LEU A 247 33.22 3.32 -11.85
CA LEU A 247 31.89 3.88 -12.14
C LEU A 247 31.70 4.19 -13.63
N CYS A 248 32.74 4.71 -14.30
CA CYS A 248 32.70 4.94 -15.75
C CYS A 248 32.66 3.63 -16.56
N HIS A 249 33.39 2.59 -16.14
CA HIS A 249 33.51 1.33 -16.89
C HIS A 249 32.30 0.37 -16.76
N ASN A 250 31.26 0.75 -16.01
CA ASN A 250 30.01 -0.01 -15.87
C ASN A 250 28.77 0.74 -16.39
N LEU A 251 28.96 1.88 -17.07
CA LEU A 251 27.90 2.71 -17.68
C LEU A 251 28.07 2.90 -19.20
N THR A 252 28.84 2.02 -19.86
CA THR A 252 29.03 1.94 -21.32
C THR A 252 28.84 0.50 -21.79
#